data_AF-A0A382C685-F1
#
_entry.id   AF-A0A382C685-F1
#
_cell.length_a   1.000
_cell.length_b   1.000
_cell.length_c   1.000
_cell.angle_alpha   90.00
_cell.angle_beta   90.00
_cell.angle_gamma   90.00
#
_symmetry.space_group_name_H-M   'P 1'
#
loop_
_entity.id
_entity.type
_entity.pdbx_description
1 polymer ?
#
loop_
_entity_poly.entity_id
_entity_poly.type
_entity_poly.pdbx_seq_one_letter_code
_entity_poly.pdbx_strand_id
1 'polypeptide(L)'
;MLKKEAKEITGGLSNPDKMPCYAFNLPTDACIVGTMLRDVKGSTCEGCYAHLRGRYRFPIVQAALKRRLSKLHDPRWVEAMVTLIGKDQLFRWHDAGDLQSVQHLKNIFEVCKRTPETRHWLPTRESRFLKLMDPDVVPKNLKIVLSDHMNDQQVAPTWWPYTSGVTTSHELVTCPASSQGNKCLDCRKCWDRGTKRVIYGKH
;
A
#
# COMPACT_ATOMS: atom_id res chain seq x y z
N MET A 1 18.10 -13.30 -12.57
CA MET A 1 18.54 -11.95 -12.13
C MET A 1 19.12 -12.00 -10.72
N LEU A 2 20.20 -11.26 -10.42
CA LEU A 2 20.73 -11.13 -9.05
C LEU A 2 19.95 -10.07 -8.26
N LYS A 3 19.87 -10.19 -6.93
CA LYS A 3 19.19 -9.18 -6.08
C LYS A 3 19.78 -7.77 -6.21
N LYS A 4 21.08 -7.64 -6.49
CA LYS A 4 21.73 -6.34 -6.70
C LYS A 4 21.18 -5.66 -7.97
N GLU A 5 21.18 -6.37 -9.08
CA GLU A 5 20.63 -5.91 -10.36
C GLU A 5 19.15 -5.57 -10.24
N ALA A 6 18.37 -6.41 -9.55
CA ALA A 6 16.95 -6.16 -9.32
C ALA A 6 16.68 -4.87 -8.52
N LYS A 7 17.55 -4.51 -7.57
CA LYS A 7 17.47 -3.24 -6.82
C LYS A 7 17.73 -2.03 -7.73
N GLU A 8 18.65 -2.15 -8.68
CA GLU A 8 18.95 -1.06 -9.62
C GLU A 8 17.79 -0.84 -10.61
N ILE A 9 17.17 -1.93 -11.07
CA ILE A 9 16.01 -1.90 -11.98
C ILE A 9 14.78 -1.31 -11.29
N THR A 10 14.50 -1.67 -10.04
CA THR A 10 13.27 -1.24 -9.34
C THR A 10 13.44 0.05 -8.54
N GLY A 11 14.68 0.45 -8.25
CA GLY A 11 14.99 1.46 -7.24
C GLY A 11 15.03 0.91 -5.79
N GLY A 12 14.80 -0.38 -5.61
CA GLY A 12 14.89 -1.13 -4.35
C GLY A 12 13.61 -1.09 -3.51
N LEU A 13 13.58 -1.89 -2.43
CA LEU A 13 12.47 -1.97 -1.49
C LEU A 13 12.69 -1.08 -0.26
N SER A 14 11.64 -0.83 0.51
CA SER A 14 11.69 -0.23 1.85
C SER A 14 11.49 -1.31 2.93
N ASN A 15 11.95 -1.01 4.13
CA ASN A 15 11.83 -1.89 5.30
C ASN A 15 11.07 -1.13 6.41
N PRO A 16 9.73 -1.13 6.41
CA PRO A 16 8.92 -0.43 7.42
C PRO A 16 9.01 -1.11 8.79
N ASP A 17 9.19 -0.34 9.87
CA ASP A 17 9.38 -0.90 11.23
C ASP A 17 8.13 -1.60 11.80
N LYS A 18 6.93 -1.08 11.48
CA LYS A 18 5.64 -1.58 12.05
C LYS A 18 5.22 -2.94 11.48
N MET A 19 5.53 -3.18 10.21
CA MET A 19 5.04 -4.34 9.44
C MET A 19 6.20 -5.32 9.25
N PRO A 20 6.01 -6.62 9.47
CA PRO A 20 7.08 -7.62 9.37
C PRO A 20 7.33 -8.05 7.91
N CYS A 21 7.48 -7.09 7.00
CA CYS A 21 7.72 -7.33 5.58
C CYS A 21 8.35 -6.12 4.90
N TYR A 22 9.00 -6.35 3.75
CA TYR A 22 9.37 -5.26 2.86
C TYR A 22 8.15 -4.60 2.20
N ALA A 23 8.36 -3.38 1.72
CA ALA A 23 7.38 -2.66 0.93
C ALA A 23 7.97 -2.02 -0.33
N PHE A 24 7.09 -1.68 -1.27
CA PHE A 24 7.42 -0.85 -2.42
C PHE A 24 6.64 0.46 -2.33
N ASN A 25 7.35 1.56 -2.07
CA ASN A 25 6.73 2.85 -1.79
C ASN A 25 7.07 3.87 -2.86
N LEU A 26 6.14 4.78 -3.09
CA LEU A 26 6.25 5.85 -4.06
C LEU A 26 6.14 7.21 -3.34
N PRO A 27 6.60 8.31 -3.95
CA PRO A 27 6.48 9.61 -3.32
C PRO A 27 5.01 9.99 -3.23
N THR A 28 4.60 10.55 -2.11
CA THR A 28 3.21 10.97 -1.89
C THR A 28 2.78 12.03 -2.90
N ASP A 29 3.72 12.84 -3.42
CA ASP A 29 3.47 13.86 -4.45
C ASP A 29 3.04 13.29 -5.80
N ALA A 30 3.24 11.99 -6.02
CA ALA A 30 2.75 11.29 -7.19
C ALA A 30 1.37 10.60 -6.95
N CYS A 31 0.79 10.70 -5.75
CA CYS A 31 -0.59 10.25 -5.54
C CYS A 31 -1.54 11.09 -6.42
N ILE A 32 -2.48 10.47 -7.12
CA ILE A 32 -3.43 11.22 -7.94
C ILE A 32 -4.62 11.69 -7.09
N VAL A 33 -5.28 10.77 -6.39
CA VAL A 33 -6.39 11.12 -5.48
C VAL A 33 -5.85 11.72 -4.19
N GLY A 34 -4.75 11.15 -3.67
CA GLY A 34 -4.18 11.58 -2.39
C GLY A 34 -3.74 13.05 -2.38
N THR A 35 -3.23 13.59 -3.50
CA THR A 35 -2.83 15.00 -3.59
C THR A 35 -4.03 15.94 -3.51
N MET A 36 -5.14 15.61 -4.18
CA MET A 36 -6.39 16.38 -4.09
C MET A 36 -7.00 16.36 -2.69
N LEU A 37 -6.95 15.21 -2.01
CA LEU A 37 -7.53 15.07 -0.67
C LEU A 37 -6.72 15.79 0.43
N ARG A 38 -5.46 16.18 0.19
CA ARG A 38 -4.63 16.87 1.20
C ARG A 38 -5.27 18.17 1.69
N ASP A 39 -5.95 18.87 0.80
CA ASP A 39 -6.57 20.17 1.07
C ASP A 39 -8.02 20.05 1.54
N VAL A 40 -8.54 18.83 1.64
CA VAL A 40 -9.90 18.54 2.12
C VAL A 40 -9.87 18.28 3.63
N LYS A 41 -10.44 19.21 4.40
CA LYS A 41 -10.55 19.08 5.85
C LYS A 41 -11.29 17.79 6.24
N GLY A 42 -10.74 17.06 7.20
CA GLY A 42 -11.27 15.78 7.68
C GLY A 42 -10.94 14.59 6.79
N SER A 43 -10.27 14.76 5.65
CA SER A 43 -9.91 13.64 4.79
C SER A 43 -8.83 12.76 5.42
N THR A 44 -8.69 11.53 4.93
CA THR A 44 -7.58 10.63 5.35
C THR A 44 -6.20 11.10 4.87
N CYS A 45 -6.17 12.04 3.92
CA CYS A 45 -4.94 12.61 3.37
C CYS A 45 -4.64 14.02 3.90
N GLU A 46 -5.59 14.65 4.59
CA GLU A 46 -5.37 15.87 5.37
C GLU A 46 -4.26 15.62 6.37
N GLY A 47 -3.18 16.38 6.28
CA GLY A 47 -2.06 16.21 7.19
C GLY A 47 -1.29 14.89 7.01
N CYS A 48 -1.38 14.23 5.85
CA CYS A 48 -0.82 12.90 5.59
C CYS A 48 0.59 12.72 6.19
N TYR A 49 0.73 11.74 7.11
CA TYR A 49 1.98 11.52 7.84
C TYR A 49 3.17 11.30 6.90
N ALA A 50 2.97 10.58 5.79
CA ALA A 50 4.02 10.27 4.84
C ALA A 50 4.43 11.48 3.98
N HIS A 51 3.59 12.51 3.89
CA HIS A 51 3.93 13.74 3.18
C HIS A 51 4.58 14.78 4.09
N LEU A 52 4.08 14.92 5.33
CA LEU A 52 4.43 16.04 6.20
C LEU A 52 5.39 15.68 7.33
N ARG A 53 5.53 14.41 7.72
CA ARG A 53 6.17 14.04 8.99
C ARG A 53 7.18 12.89 8.85
N GLY A 54 8.01 12.76 9.89
CA GLY A 54 8.87 11.61 10.12
C GLY A 54 9.93 11.35 9.04
N ARG A 55 10.38 10.10 8.96
CA ARG A 55 11.47 9.66 8.08
C ARG A 55 11.21 9.93 6.60
N TYR A 56 9.94 10.04 6.18
CA TYR A 56 9.61 10.38 4.79
C TYR A 56 10.09 11.77 4.38
N ARG A 57 10.31 12.70 5.32
CA ARG A 57 10.87 14.03 5.01
C ARG A 57 12.38 14.03 4.78
N PHE A 58 13.07 12.94 5.12
CA PHE A 58 14.53 12.89 4.98
C PHE A 58 14.91 12.90 3.48
N PRO A 59 15.87 13.73 3.05
CA PRO A 59 16.25 13.85 1.65
C PRO A 59 16.61 12.51 0.99
N ILE A 60 17.30 11.64 1.73
CA ILE A 60 17.67 10.29 1.25
C ILE A 60 16.45 9.40 1.00
N VAL A 61 15.40 9.50 1.83
CA VAL A 61 14.16 8.75 1.64
C VAL A 61 13.40 9.31 0.44
N GLN A 62 13.29 10.63 0.32
CA GLN A 62 12.68 11.29 -0.84
C GLN A 62 13.38 10.92 -2.14
N ALA A 63 14.71 10.90 -2.16
CA ALA A 63 15.50 10.46 -3.31
C ALA A 63 15.22 8.99 -3.66
N ALA A 64 15.09 8.10 -2.66
CA ALA A 64 14.74 6.71 -2.88
C ALA A 64 13.33 6.53 -3.46
N LEU A 65 12.34 7.30 -2.97
CA LEU A 65 10.97 7.28 -3.47
C LEU A 65 10.91 7.76 -4.93
N LYS A 66 11.54 8.90 -5.25
CA LYS A 66 11.62 9.44 -6.62
C LYS A 66 12.32 8.47 -7.57
N ARG A 67 13.39 7.80 -7.11
CA ARG A 67 14.07 6.76 -7.89
C ARG A 67 13.17 5.57 -8.20
N ARG A 68 12.37 5.09 -7.24
CA ARG A 68 11.41 4.00 -7.50
C ARG A 68 10.35 4.42 -8.51
N LEU A 69 9.85 5.66 -8.39
CA LEU A 69 8.85 6.20 -9.32
C LEU A 69 9.37 6.22 -10.76
N SER A 70 10.59 6.74 -10.99
CA SER A 70 11.16 6.83 -12.35
C SER A 70 11.44 5.48 -13.00
N LYS A 71 11.46 4.40 -12.20
CA LYS A 71 11.73 3.02 -12.64
C LYS A 71 10.49 2.19 -12.93
N LEU A 72 9.28 2.68 -12.64
CA LEU A 72 8.03 1.92 -12.83
C LEU A 72 7.79 1.43 -14.26
N HIS A 73 8.38 2.12 -15.24
CA HIS A 73 8.22 1.83 -16.66
C HIS A 73 9.33 0.94 -17.24
N ASP A 74 10.31 0.50 -16.43
CA ASP A 74 11.34 -0.43 -16.91
C ASP A 74 10.65 -1.76 -17.30
N PRO A 75 10.87 -2.28 -18.53
CA PRO A 75 10.23 -3.51 -18.99
C PRO A 75 10.59 -4.73 -18.13
N ARG A 76 11.73 -4.69 -17.43
CA ARG A 76 12.19 -5.77 -16.54
C ARG A 76 11.67 -5.61 -15.11
N TRP A 77 10.91 -4.56 -14.82
CA TRP A 77 10.46 -4.22 -13.47
C TRP A 77 9.74 -5.38 -12.78
N VAL A 78 8.88 -6.11 -13.50
CA VAL A 78 8.16 -7.28 -12.97
C VAL A 78 9.13 -8.38 -12.54
N GLU A 79 10.07 -8.77 -13.41
CA GLU A 79 11.07 -9.80 -13.10
C GLU A 79 11.94 -9.40 -11.90
N ALA A 80 12.33 -8.12 -11.87
CA ALA A 80 13.12 -7.57 -10.78
C ALA A 80 12.33 -7.56 -9.45
N MET A 81 11.06 -7.16 -9.46
CA MET A 81 10.21 -7.22 -8.26
C MET A 81 10.05 -8.65 -7.75
N VAL A 82 9.78 -9.62 -8.63
CA VAL A 82 9.70 -11.05 -8.27
C VAL A 82 11.01 -11.51 -7.62
N THR A 83 12.15 -11.12 -8.18
CA THR A 83 13.49 -11.44 -7.64
C THR A 83 13.71 -10.84 -6.24
N LEU A 84 13.23 -9.61 -6.01
CA LEU A 84 13.39 -8.94 -4.71
C LEU A 84 12.49 -9.52 -3.63
N ILE A 85 11.24 -9.82 -3.95
CA ILE A 85 10.27 -10.46 -3.04
C ILE A 85 10.78 -11.87 -2.67
N GLY A 86 11.26 -12.63 -3.65
CA GLY A 86 11.88 -13.92 -3.41
C GLY A 86 10.94 -14.89 -2.67
N LYS A 87 11.30 -15.24 -1.43
CA LYS A 87 10.56 -16.19 -0.57
C LYS A 87 9.82 -15.53 0.59
N ASP A 88 9.69 -14.21 0.58
CA ASP A 88 9.00 -13.49 1.66
C ASP A 88 7.52 -13.88 1.68
N GLN A 89 7.01 -14.27 2.85
CA GLN A 89 5.62 -14.72 3.00
C GLN A 89 4.61 -13.56 2.95
N LEU A 90 5.07 -12.34 3.15
CA LEU A 90 4.26 -11.14 3.25
C LEU A 90 4.92 -10.04 2.42
N PHE A 91 4.11 -9.28 1.72
CA PHE A 91 4.57 -8.09 1.02
C PHE A 91 3.53 -6.99 1.09
N ARG A 92 3.99 -5.75 1.27
CA ARG A 92 3.13 -4.57 1.25
C ARG A 92 3.44 -3.70 0.04
N TRP A 93 2.41 -3.40 -0.73
CA TRP A 93 2.47 -2.34 -1.72
C TRP A 93 2.10 -1.01 -1.04
N HIS A 94 2.91 0.01 -1.23
CA HIS A 94 2.67 1.40 -0.79
C HIS A 94 2.33 1.54 0.71
N ASP A 95 3.34 1.77 1.55
CA ASP A 95 3.12 2.46 2.83
C ASP A 95 3.02 3.99 2.69
N ALA A 96 3.46 4.49 1.53
CA ALA A 96 3.45 5.86 1.07
C ALA A 96 3.40 5.84 -0.46
N GLY A 97 2.80 6.88 -1.04
CA GLY A 97 2.46 6.90 -2.45
C GLY A 97 1.26 5.99 -2.75
N ASP A 98 0.93 5.84 -4.04
CA ASP A 98 -0.19 5.01 -4.47
C ASP A 98 -0.01 4.54 -5.92
N LEU A 99 -0.96 3.75 -6.44
CA LEU A 99 -1.03 3.33 -7.83
C LEU A 99 -0.89 4.51 -8.79
N GLN A 100 -0.18 4.28 -9.90
CA GLN A 100 0.17 5.34 -10.86
C GLN A 100 -0.59 5.20 -12.17
N SER A 101 -1.00 3.98 -12.53
CA SER A 101 -1.72 3.70 -13.77
C SER A 101 -2.34 2.30 -13.74
N VAL A 102 -3.21 2.02 -14.71
CA VAL A 102 -3.70 0.65 -14.97
C VAL A 102 -2.55 -0.29 -15.30
N GLN A 103 -1.53 0.18 -16.04
CA GLN A 103 -0.36 -0.66 -16.35
C GLN A 103 0.43 -1.01 -15.09
N HIS A 104 0.58 -0.07 -14.15
CA HIS A 104 1.22 -0.35 -12.87
C HIS A 104 0.45 -1.44 -12.09
N LEU A 105 -0.88 -1.37 -12.07
CA LEU A 105 -1.72 -2.40 -11.45
C LEU A 105 -1.58 -3.77 -12.13
N LYS A 106 -1.57 -3.81 -13.48
CA LYS A 106 -1.32 -5.05 -14.25
C LYS A 106 0.05 -5.64 -13.95
N ASN A 107 1.09 -4.81 -13.84
CA ASN A 107 2.43 -5.26 -13.46
C ASN A 107 2.42 -5.87 -12.04
N ILE A 108 1.72 -5.26 -11.08
CA ILE A 108 1.55 -5.83 -9.74
C ILE A 108 0.86 -7.20 -9.80
N PHE A 109 -0.17 -7.37 -10.65
CA PHE A 109 -0.83 -8.67 -10.81
C PHE A 109 0.13 -9.73 -11.32
N GLU A 110 0.98 -9.38 -12.29
CA GLU A 110 1.97 -10.31 -12.82
C GLU A 110 3.02 -10.69 -11.76
N VAL A 111 3.46 -9.74 -10.94
CA VAL A 111 4.31 -10.04 -9.78
C VAL A 111 3.62 -11.04 -8.86
N CYS A 112 2.36 -10.78 -8.48
CA CYS A 112 1.61 -11.65 -7.55
C CYS A 112 1.42 -13.07 -8.11
N LYS A 113 1.15 -13.22 -9.42
CA LYS A 113 1.04 -14.53 -10.08
C LYS A 113 2.35 -15.32 -10.01
N ARG A 114 3.49 -14.63 -10.09
CA ARG A 114 4.84 -15.20 -10.06
C ARG A 114 5.39 -15.38 -8.64
N THR A 115 4.68 -14.91 -7.61
CA THR A 115 5.00 -15.11 -6.19
C THR A 115 3.81 -15.70 -5.43
N PRO A 116 3.31 -16.90 -5.81
CA PRO A 116 2.07 -17.46 -5.29
C PRO A 116 2.08 -17.69 -3.77
N GLU A 117 3.25 -17.98 -3.19
CA GLU A 117 3.43 -18.21 -1.75
C GLU A 117 3.46 -16.92 -0.91
N THR A 118 3.57 -15.76 -1.56
CA THR A 118 3.57 -14.45 -0.89
C THR A 118 2.16 -13.92 -0.78
N ARG A 119 1.73 -13.53 0.42
CA ARG A 119 0.50 -12.74 0.59
C ARG A 119 0.82 -11.27 0.38
N HIS A 120 0.16 -10.65 -0.59
CA HIS A 120 0.31 -9.25 -0.93
C HIS A 120 -0.85 -8.43 -0.39
N TRP A 121 -0.53 -7.26 0.17
CA TRP A 121 -1.51 -6.27 0.59
C TRP A 121 -1.25 -4.95 -0.14
N LEU A 122 -2.29 -4.43 -0.79
CA LEU A 122 -2.28 -3.16 -1.53
C LEU A 122 -3.40 -2.26 -0.99
N PRO A 123 -3.14 -1.42 0.03
CA PRO A 123 -4.02 -0.30 0.32
C PRO A 123 -3.92 0.74 -0.81
N THR A 124 -5.05 1.31 -1.23
CA THR A 124 -5.08 2.33 -2.28
C THR A 124 -6.25 3.29 -2.10
N ARG A 125 -6.08 4.52 -2.58
CA ARG A 125 -7.11 5.55 -2.78
C ARG A 125 -7.47 5.81 -4.23
N GLU A 126 -6.79 5.15 -5.15
CA GLU A 126 -6.97 5.29 -6.58
C GLU A 126 -8.15 4.44 -7.08
N SER A 127 -9.35 4.74 -6.55
CA SER A 127 -10.59 3.98 -6.80
C SER A 127 -10.91 3.82 -8.29
N ARG A 128 -10.50 4.78 -9.12
CA ARG A 128 -10.68 4.74 -10.58
C ARG A 128 -10.06 3.52 -11.25
N PHE A 129 -9.00 2.94 -10.69
CA PHE A 129 -8.39 1.72 -11.22
C PHE A 129 -9.12 0.45 -10.81
N LEU A 130 -10.04 0.54 -9.83
CA LEU A 130 -10.82 -0.59 -9.33
C LEU A 130 -12.29 -0.55 -9.80
N LYS A 131 -12.84 0.64 -10.07
CA LYS A 131 -14.29 0.83 -10.33
C LYS A 131 -14.86 -0.01 -11.47
N LEU A 132 -14.04 -0.35 -12.47
CA LEU A 132 -14.43 -1.14 -13.64
C LEU A 132 -13.83 -2.55 -13.64
N MET A 133 -13.20 -2.95 -12.53
CA MET A 133 -12.55 -4.24 -12.39
C MET A 133 -13.46 -5.17 -11.59
N ASP A 134 -13.71 -6.36 -12.14
CA ASP A 134 -14.30 -7.44 -11.38
C ASP A 134 -13.30 -7.89 -10.28
N PRO A 135 -13.67 -7.85 -8.99
CA PRO A 135 -12.82 -8.30 -7.90
C PRO A 135 -12.30 -9.75 -8.06
N ASP A 136 -12.99 -10.61 -8.80
CA ASP A 136 -12.61 -12.02 -8.97
C ASP A 136 -11.40 -12.22 -9.90
N VAL A 137 -11.05 -11.21 -10.71
CA VAL A 137 -9.82 -11.25 -11.54
C VAL A 137 -8.56 -10.95 -10.73
N VAL A 138 -8.70 -10.46 -9.50
CA VAL A 138 -7.56 -10.14 -8.61
C VAL A 138 -6.90 -11.45 -8.17
N PRO A 139 -5.56 -11.59 -8.32
CA PRO A 139 -4.83 -12.78 -7.85
C PRO A 139 -5.21 -13.16 -6.42
N LYS A 140 -5.40 -14.46 -6.16
CA LYS A 140 -5.91 -14.95 -4.86
C LYS A 140 -5.03 -14.55 -3.68
N ASN A 141 -3.72 -14.45 -3.92
CA ASN A 141 -2.71 -14.03 -2.96
C ASN A 141 -2.57 -12.50 -2.84
N LEU A 142 -3.34 -11.70 -3.58
CA LEU A 142 -3.39 -10.24 -3.48
C LEU A 142 -4.71 -9.79 -2.83
N LYS A 143 -4.59 -8.96 -1.78
CA LYS A 143 -5.71 -8.24 -1.19
C LYS A 143 -5.55 -6.74 -1.46
N ILE A 144 -6.38 -6.22 -2.37
CA ILE A 144 -6.49 -4.79 -2.64
C ILE A 144 -7.53 -4.20 -1.69
N VAL A 145 -7.10 -3.26 -0.85
CA VAL A 145 -7.96 -2.60 0.14
C VAL A 145 -8.22 -1.17 -0.30
N LEU A 146 -9.49 -0.87 -0.58
CA LEU A 146 -9.91 0.49 -0.84
C LEU A 146 -10.12 1.20 0.50
N SER A 147 -9.19 2.07 0.87
CA SER A 147 -9.36 2.94 2.05
C SER A 147 -10.63 3.82 2.01
N ASP A 148 -10.93 4.49 3.09
CA ASP A 148 -11.91 5.57 3.10
C ASP A 148 -11.22 6.87 2.66
N HIS A 149 -12.01 7.82 2.17
CA HIS A 149 -11.48 9.14 1.80
C HIS A 149 -11.61 10.14 2.95
N MET A 150 -12.50 9.87 3.91
CA MET A 150 -12.69 10.68 5.11
C MET A 150 -12.29 9.91 6.37
N ASN A 151 -11.76 10.63 7.36
CA ASN A 151 -11.73 10.11 8.72
C ASN A 151 -13.18 9.98 9.23
N ASP A 152 -13.44 8.98 10.08
CA ASP A 152 -14.75 8.73 10.67
C ASP A 152 -15.86 8.49 9.63
N GLN A 153 -15.49 7.98 8.44
CA GLN A 153 -16.43 7.64 7.38
C GLN A 153 -17.32 6.47 7.84
N GLN A 154 -18.60 6.76 8.04
CA GLN A 154 -19.58 5.78 8.53
C GLN A 154 -19.88 4.69 7.50
N VAL A 155 -20.01 5.07 6.23
CA VAL A 155 -20.42 4.15 5.15
C VAL A 155 -19.23 3.87 4.24
N ALA A 156 -18.82 2.61 4.18
CA ALA A 156 -17.80 2.15 3.25
C ALA A 156 -18.36 1.95 1.84
N PRO A 157 -17.56 2.09 0.77
CA PRO A 157 -17.97 1.67 -0.57
C PRO A 157 -18.40 0.20 -0.59
N THR A 158 -19.59 -0.09 -1.10
CA THR A 158 -20.17 -1.45 -1.14
C THR A 158 -19.76 -2.23 -2.39
N TRP A 159 -19.31 -1.53 -3.44
CA TRP A 159 -18.93 -2.14 -4.72
C TRP A 159 -17.54 -2.81 -4.70
N TRP A 160 -16.76 -2.64 -3.62
CA TRP A 160 -15.46 -3.28 -3.47
C TRP A 160 -15.42 -4.13 -2.18
N PRO A 161 -14.96 -5.39 -2.23
CA PRO A 161 -15.14 -6.32 -1.12
C PRO A 161 -14.23 -6.06 0.10
N TYR A 162 -13.16 -5.28 -0.06
CA TYR A 162 -12.20 -5.03 1.03
C TYR A 162 -11.94 -3.54 1.22
N THR A 163 -12.27 -3.01 2.40
CA THR A 163 -12.10 -1.59 2.69
C THR A 163 -11.28 -1.35 3.95
N SER A 164 -10.86 -0.11 4.16
CA SER A 164 -10.28 0.29 5.45
C SER A 164 -10.64 1.70 5.82
N GLY A 165 -10.82 1.97 7.11
CA GLY A 165 -11.13 3.31 7.62
C GLY A 165 -10.08 3.84 8.58
N VAL A 166 -10.15 5.14 8.83
CA VAL A 166 -9.43 5.81 9.93
C VAL A 166 -10.47 6.44 10.83
N THR A 167 -10.32 6.30 12.14
CA THR A 167 -11.26 6.87 13.10
C THR A 167 -10.55 7.63 14.22
N THR A 168 -11.20 8.66 14.73
CA THR A 168 -10.81 9.38 15.96
C THR A 168 -11.34 8.70 17.23
N SER A 169 -12.26 7.76 17.09
CA SER A 169 -12.90 7.02 18.18
C SER A 169 -12.18 5.69 18.43
N HIS A 170 -11.55 5.56 19.59
CA HIS A 170 -10.70 4.41 19.91
C HIS A 170 -11.48 3.10 19.99
N GLU A 171 -12.74 3.16 20.40
CA GLU A 171 -13.67 2.02 20.51
C GLU A 171 -14.05 1.42 19.15
N LEU A 172 -13.93 2.17 18.05
CA LEU A 172 -14.18 1.68 16.69
C LEU A 172 -12.94 1.07 16.02
N VAL A 173 -11.77 1.14 16.65
CA VAL A 173 -10.51 0.63 16.09
C VAL A 173 -10.50 -0.90 16.12
N THR A 174 -10.31 -1.52 14.94
CA THR A 174 -10.24 -2.99 14.80
C THR A 174 -8.83 -3.51 14.54
N CYS A 175 -7.88 -2.60 14.28
CA CYS A 175 -6.46 -2.89 14.21
C CYS A 175 -5.84 -2.86 15.62
N PRO A 176 -5.33 -3.98 16.15
CA PRO A 176 -4.82 -4.03 17.52
C PRO A 176 -3.45 -3.34 17.67
N ALA A 177 -2.79 -2.97 16.56
CA ALA A 177 -1.45 -2.40 16.61
C ALA A 177 -1.34 -1.12 17.46
N SER A 178 -2.40 -0.30 17.55
CA SER A 178 -2.38 0.92 18.36
C SER A 178 -2.27 0.64 19.86
N SER A 179 -2.82 -0.48 20.35
CA SER A 179 -2.66 -0.93 21.75
C SER A 179 -1.41 -1.78 21.96
N GLN A 180 -0.69 -2.14 20.88
CA GLN A 180 0.52 -2.97 20.90
C GLN A 180 1.79 -2.15 20.58
N GLY A 181 1.86 -0.89 21.01
CA GLY A 181 3.03 -0.03 20.78
C GLY A 181 3.32 0.23 19.31
N ASN A 182 2.27 0.34 18.48
CA ASN A 182 2.34 0.50 17.03
C ASN A 182 3.02 -0.66 16.27
N LYS A 183 2.95 -1.88 16.80
CA LYS A 183 3.49 -3.09 16.14
C LYS A 183 2.37 -4.04 15.75
N CYS A 184 2.51 -4.68 14.59
CA CYS A 184 1.52 -5.67 14.13
C CYS A 184 1.63 -7.04 14.82
N LEU A 185 2.78 -7.36 15.43
CA LEU A 185 3.11 -8.66 16.03
C LEU A 185 2.65 -9.83 15.14
N ASP A 186 1.64 -10.56 15.58
CA ASP A 186 1.06 -11.77 14.99
C ASP A 186 -0.23 -11.49 14.17
N CYS A 187 -0.79 -10.28 14.24
CA CYS A 187 -1.98 -9.89 13.48
C CYS A 187 -1.68 -9.74 11.98
N ARG A 188 -2.50 -10.38 11.12
CA ARG A 188 -2.38 -10.32 9.64
C ARG A 188 -3.69 -9.94 8.92
N LYS A 189 -4.63 -9.30 9.63
CA LYS A 189 -5.92 -8.83 9.07
C LYS A 189 -5.80 -8.03 7.76
N CYS A 190 -4.70 -7.29 7.59
CA CYS A 190 -4.44 -6.51 6.37
C CYS A 190 -4.21 -7.39 5.12
N TRP A 191 -3.70 -8.61 5.29
CA TRP A 191 -3.48 -9.60 4.21
C TRP A 191 -4.60 -10.64 4.12
N ASP A 192 -5.30 -10.89 5.22
CA ASP A 192 -6.35 -11.90 5.30
C ASP A 192 -7.62 -11.50 4.52
N ARG A 193 -7.99 -12.26 3.48
CA ARG A 193 -9.20 -12.05 2.68
C ARG A 193 -10.50 -12.42 3.41
N GLY A 194 -10.45 -13.08 4.56
CA GLY A 194 -11.59 -13.24 5.46
C GLY A 194 -12.00 -11.92 6.12
N THR A 195 -11.03 -11.03 6.38
CA THR A 195 -11.29 -9.72 6.96
C THR A 195 -11.74 -8.69 5.92
N LYS A 196 -13.04 -8.35 5.89
CA LYS A 196 -13.61 -7.39 4.92
C LYS A 196 -13.22 -5.93 5.17
N ARG A 197 -13.08 -5.52 6.44
CA ARG A 197 -12.76 -4.14 6.77
C ARG A 197 -11.80 -4.07 7.96
N VAL A 198 -10.83 -3.14 7.87
CA VAL A 198 -9.92 -2.82 8.97
C VAL A 198 -10.02 -1.33 9.27
N ILE A 199 -10.22 -0.98 10.54
CA ILE A 199 -10.31 0.41 11.00
C ILE A 199 -9.08 0.70 11.85
N TYR A 200 -8.34 1.74 11.47
CA TYR A 200 -7.15 2.22 12.15
C TYR A 200 -7.49 3.44 13.02
N GLY A 201 -6.84 3.58 14.17
CA GLY A 201 -6.90 4.83 14.93
C GLY A 201 -6.12 5.95 14.22
N LYS A 202 -6.62 7.17 14.29
CA LYS A 202 -5.93 8.37 13.78
C LYS A 202 -4.61 8.59 14.52
N HIS A 203 -3.59 9.00 13.78
CA HIS A 203 -2.24 9.28 14.28
C HIS A 203 -2.02 10.77 14.59
#